data_AF-A0ABD5MKQ7-F1
#
_entry.id   AF-A0ABD5MKQ7-F1
#
_cell.length_a   1.000
_cell.length_b   1.000
_cell.length_c   1.000
_cell.angle_alpha   90.00
_cell.angle_beta   90.00
_cell.angle_gamma   90.00
#
_symmetry.space_group_name_H-M   'P 1'
#
loop_
_entity.id
_entity.type
_entity.pdbx_description
1 polymer ?
#
loop_
_entity_poly.entity_id
_entity_poly.type
_entity_poly.pdbx_seq_one_letter_code
_entity_poly.pdbx_strand_id
1 'polypeptide(L)'
;MTTKDDCLDALQRAADELGEPPSKAQYEALGFTPSASTILRHCGGWNAAKAEAGLETNTSTGSRTLSMPDDVELPEGMVWEELSQDQRWHYRNRAWNTQRSLDRRQKLREWLREVKRNRGGCRECGESDPQCLDFHHRNAAEKDLDVNKTVPFGWSRDRIRAEVDKCDLLCANCHTLEHSDRHTWTERIPNDLLGDGVELSRSDRRKLLQPGAFGLEKADRLRLWTYAYQREVGCRECDLPDPVRLQFHHTDDDKTATVADLIGASASTNDVLREVKKCEVLCVNCHRKEHSSSLES
;
A
#
# COMPACT_ATOMS: atom_id res chain seq x y z
N MET A 1 -35.44 43.94 -21.33
CA MET A 1 -34.78 43.24 -20.21
C MET A 1 -35.88 42.53 -19.45
N THR A 2 -35.72 41.24 -19.18
CA THR A 2 -36.67 40.49 -18.35
C THR A 2 -36.71 41.07 -16.95
N THR A 3 -37.90 41.40 -16.48
CA THR A 3 -38.15 41.92 -15.13
C THR A 3 -38.46 40.78 -14.16
N LYS A 4 -38.54 41.10 -12.87
CA LYS A 4 -38.96 40.14 -11.85
C LYS A 4 -40.41 39.73 -12.05
N ASP A 5 -41.28 40.68 -12.39
CA ASP A 5 -42.70 40.42 -12.65
C ASP A 5 -42.89 39.49 -13.85
N ASP A 6 -42.11 39.66 -14.94
CA ASP A 6 -42.12 38.74 -16.08
C ASP A 6 -41.79 37.28 -15.67
N CYS A 7 -40.98 37.09 -14.63
CA CYS A 7 -40.63 35.77 -14.11
C CYS A 7 -41.79 35.15 -13.31
N LEU A 8 -42.52 35.97 -12.55
CA LEU A 8 -43.67 35.52 -11.74
C LEU A 8 -44.88 35.19 -12.62
N ASP A 9 -45.16 36.03 -13.61
CA ASP A 9 -46.23 35.80 -14.59
C ASP A 9 -46.00 34.52 -15.39
N ALA A 10 -44.75 34.26 -15.78
CA ALA A 10 -44.42 33.04 -16.50
C ALA A 10 -44.60 31.78 -15.63
N LEU A 11 -44.33 31.86 -14.32
CA LEU A 11 -44.60 30.77 -13.38
C LEU A 11 -46.10 30.50 -13.20
N GLN A 12 -46.91 31.56 -13.10
CA GLN A 12 -48.37 31.42 -12.99
C GLN A 12 -48.95 30.77 -14.23
N ARG A 13 -48.55 31.23 -15.43
CA ARG A 13 -49.01 30.63 -16.69
C ARG A 13 -48.60 29.16 -16.84
N ALA A 14 -47.39 28.81 -16.42
CA ALA A 14 -46.96 27.42 -16.41
C ALA A 14 -47.74 26.58 -15.38
N ALA A 15 -48.17 27.16 -14.26
CA ALA A 15 -49.03 26.49 -13.29
C ALA A 15 -50.45 26.29 -13.84
N ASP A 16 -51.01 27.29 -14.52
CA ASP A 16 -52.32 27.19 -15.18
C ASP A 16 -52.34 26.11 -16.26
N GLU A 17 -51.25 25.99 -17.03
CA GLU A 17 -51.13 24.97 -18.09
C GLU A 17 -51.00 23.55 -17.53
N LEU A 18 -50.32 23.37 -16.38
CA LEU A 18 -50.19 22.07 -15.73
C LEU A 18 -51.37 21.73 -14.81
N GLY A 19 -52.17 22.73 -14.42
CA GLY A 19 -53.17 22.59 -13.36
C GLY A 19 -52.57 22.42 -11.96
N GLU A 20 -51.26 22.58 -11.81
CA GLU A 20 -50.50 22.45 -10.56
C GLU A 20 -49.24 23.34 -10.56
N PRO A 21 -48.72 23.73 -9.38
CA PRO A 21 -47.48 24.50 -9.29
C PRO A 21 -46.27 23.77 -9.93
N PRO A 22 -45.58 24.34 -10.93
CA PRO A 22 -44.56 23.64 -11.69
C PRO A 22 -43.32 23.31 -10.85
N SER A 23 -42.79 22.09 -11.00
CA SER A 23 -41.39 21.82 -10.70
C SER A 23 -40.48 22.49 -11.74
N LYS A 24 -39.21 22.71 -11.39
CA LYS A 24 -38.23 23.29 -12.31
C LYS A 24 -38.13 22.49 -13.63
N ALA A 25 -38.13 21.16 -13.52
CA ALA A 25 -38.05 20.28 -14.69
C ALA A 25 -39.30 20.35 -15.56
N GLN A 26 -40.50 20.40 -14.95
CA GLN A 26 -41.75 20.58 -15.70
C GLN A 26 -41.78 21.93 -16.44
N TYR A 27 -41.37 23.01 -15.77
CA TYR A 27 -41.30 24.34 -16.38
C TYR A 27 -40.35 24.38 -17.59
N GLU A 28 -39.16 23.77 -17.47
CA GLU A 28 -38.19 23.69 -18.57
C GLU A 28 -38.73 22.84 -19.74
N ALA A 29 -39.47 21.76 -19.45
CA ALA A 29 -40.07 20.90 -20.46
C ALA A 29 -41.19 21.58 -21.26
N LEU A 30 -41.93 22.50 -20.63
CA LEU A 30 -42.95 23.31 -21.31
C LEU A 30 -42.34 24.39 -22.22
N GLY A 31 -41.03 24.63 -22.14
CA GLY A 31 -40.33 25.58 -23.02
C GLY A 31 -40.71 27.05 -22.79
N PHE A 32 -41.20 27.40 -21.58
CA PHE A 32 -41.57 28.77 -21.26
C PHE A 32 -40.36 29.72 -21.25
N THR A 33 -40.63 30.97 -21.60
CA THR A 33 -39.71 32.09 -21.43
C THR A 33 -40.32 33.10 -20.46
N PRO A 34 -39.57 33.62 -19.47
CA PRO A 34 -38.12 33.51 -19.27
C PRO A 34 -37.62 32.13 -18.81
N SER A 35 -36.37 31.77 -19.13
CA SER A 35 -35.84 30.47 -18.74
C SER A 35 -35.78 30.28 -17.22
N ALA A 36 -35.80 29.03 -16.75
CA ALA A 36 -35.72 28.72 -15.33
C ALA A 36 -34.48 29.33 -14.63
N SER A 37 -33.34 29.41 -15.33
CA SER A 37 -32.13 30.10 -14.83
C SER A 37 -32.32 31.61 -14.68
N THR A 38 -33.14 32.23 -15.52
CA THR A 38 -33.48 33.66 -15.43
C THR A 38 -34.35 33.90 -14.19
N ILE A 39 -35.38 33.08 -13.99
CA ILE A 39 -36.25 33.13 -12.80
C ILE A 39 -35.43 32.97 -11.51
N LEU A 40 -34.51 32.00 -11.47
CA LEU A 40 -33.62 31.80 -10.31
C LEU A 40 -32.77 33.04 -10.00
N ARG A 41 -32.26 33.71 -11.02
CA ARG A 41 -31.41 34.90 -10.87
C ARG A 41 -32.20 36.12 -10.35
N HIS A 42 -33.43 36.30 -10.83
CA HIS A 42 -34.27 37.46 -10.46
C HIS A 42 -35.01 37.26 -9.13
N CYS A 43 -35.32 36.02 -8.75
CA CYS A 43 -36.13 35.71 -7.56
C CYS A 43 -35.35 35.01 -6.44
N GLY A 44 -34.04 34.75 -6.60
CA GLY A 44 -33.18 34.22 -5.54
C GLY A 44 -33.38 32.74 -5.19
N GLY A 45 -34.25 32.03 -5.91
CA GLY A 45 -34.52 30.61 -5.70
C GLY A 45 -35.85 30.16 -6.31
N TRP A 46 -35.99 28.88 -6.62
CA TRP A 46 -37.21 28.35 -7.29
C TRP A 46 -38.43 28.42 -6.39
N ASN A 47 -38.27 28.01 -5.12
CA ASN A 47 -39.36 28.09 -4.14
C ASN A 47 -39.67 29.54 -3.75
N ALA A 48 -38.66 30.43 -3.70
CA ALA A 48 -38.89 31.86 -3.48
C ALA A 48 -39.72 32.45 -4.62
N ALA A 49 -39.41 32.11 -5.87
CA ALA A 49 -40.17 32.55 -7.04
C ALA A 49 -41.62 32.03 -7.02
N LYS A 50 -41.85 30.75 -6.67
CA LYS A 50 -43.20 30.20 -6.54
C LYS A 50 -44.01 30.86 -5.43
N ALA A 51 -43.41 31.09 -4.26
CA ALA A 51 -44.08 31.78 -3.16
C ALA A 51 -44.50 33.20 -3.56
N GLU A 52 -43.62 33.94 -4.23
CA GLU A 52 -43.90 35.31 -4.68
C GLU A 52 -44.91 35.35 -5.83
N ALA A 53 -44.97 34.29 -6.64
CA ALA A 53 -45.99 34.09 -7.67
C ALA A 53 -47.35 33.62 -7.11
N GLY A 54 -47.49 33.47 -5.79
CA GLY A 54 -48.72 32.98 -5.15
C GLY A 54 -49.00 31.49 -5.36
N LEU A 55 -48.00 30.71 -5.79
CA LEU A 55 -48.09 29.28 -6.05
C LEU A 55 -47.61 28.47 -4.84
N GLU A 56 -48.20 27.29 -4.62
CA GLU A 56 -47.73 26.43 -3.54
C GLU A 56 -46.26 26.03 -3.73
N THR A 57 -45.48 26.22 -2.68
CA THR A 57 -44.09 25.79 -2.64
C THR A 57 -44.00 24.39 -2.11
N ASN A 58 -43.28 23.52 -2.82
CA ASN A 58 -42.81 22.29 -2.24
C ASN A 58 -41.65 22.66 -1.32
N THR A 59 -41.93 22.80 -0.03
CA THR A 59 -40.87 22.69 0.97
C THR A 59 -40.23 21.31 0.80
N SER A 60 -38.91 21.21 0.94
CA SER A 60 -38.26 19.90 0.99
C SER A 60 -38.71 19.21 2.28
N THR A 61 -39.91 18.64 2.30
CA THR A 61 -40.55 17.99 3.46
C THR A 61 -40.05 16.58 3.72
N GLY A 62 -38.97 16.17 3.05
CA GLY A 62 -38.18 15.04 3.47
C GLY A 62 -36.92 15.51 4.19
N SER A 63 -36.72 15.05 5.42
CA SER A 63 -35.35 14.63 5.74
C SER A 63 -34.96 13.65 4.62
N ARG A 64 -33.80 13.82 3.99
CA ARG A 64 -33.28 12.85 3.00
C ARG A 64 -32.87 11.54 3.68
N THR A 65 -33.53 11.17 4.78
CA THR A 65 -33.42 9.90 5.50
C THR A 65 -33.99 8.84 4.58
N LEU A 66 -33.10 8.25 3.80
CA LEU A 66 -33.30 6.87 3.40
C LEU A 66 -33.17 6.02 4.67
N SER A 67 -34.06 5.05 4.84
CA SER A 67 -33.93 4.02 5.87
C SER A 67 -32.54 3.39 5.79
N MET A 68 -32.02 2.92 6.92
CA MET A 68 -30.74 2.22 6.95
C MET A 68 -30.78 1.03 5.99
N PRO A 69 -29.83 0.90 5.05
CA PRO A 69 -29.72 -0.28 4.21
C PRO A 69 -29.44 -1.54 5.05
N ASP A 70 -29.97 -2.69 4.62
CA ASP A 70 -29.85 -3.96 5.34
C ASP A 70 -28.39 -4.45 5.48
N ASP A 71 -27.50 -3.98 4.61
CA ASP A 71 -26.07 -4.33 4.57
C ASP A 71 -25.18 -3.42 5.45
N VAL A 72 -25.78 -2.49 6.21
CA VAL A 72 -25.06 -1.54 7.07
C VAL A 72 -25.20 -1.91 8.55
N GLU A 73 -24.08 -2.26 9.17
CA GLU A 73 -24.00 -2.46 10.63
C GLU A 73 -23.46 -1.21 11.34
N LEU A 74 -24.15 -0.75 12.37
CA LEU A 74 -23.75 0.36 13.23
C LEU A 74 -23.12 -0.15 14.54
N PRO A 75 -22.12 0.56 15.11
CA PRO A 75 -21.61 0.29 16.45
C PRO A 75 -22.70 0.39 17.53
N GLU A 76 -22.50 -0.32 18.64
CA GLU A 76 -23.40 -0.31 19.79
C GLU A 76 -23.62 1.13 20.32
N GLY A 77 -24.88 1.49 20.55
CA GLY A 77 -25.28 2.81 21.04
C GLY A 77 -25.45 3.89 19.96
N MET A 78 -25.25 3.59 18.67
CA MET A 78 -25.55 4.51 17.58
C MET A 78 -26.92 4.24 16.95
N VAL A 79 -27.71 5.29 16.72
CA VAL A 79 -29.02 5.23 16.08
C VAL A 79 -28.96 5.90 14.70
N TRP A 80 -29.35 5.19 13.64
CA TRP A 80 -29.24 5.66 12.25
C TRP A 80 -29.92 7.02 12.03
N GLU A 81 -31.12 7.19 12.57
CA GLU A 81 -31.94 8.39 12.44
C GLU A 81 -31.30 9.60 13.14
N GLU A 82 -30.44 9.38 14.13
CA GLU A 82 -29.72 10.43 14.86
C GLU A 82 -28.38 10.81 14.21
N LEU A 83 -27.88 9.98 13.29
CA LEU A 83 -26.66 10.27 12.55
C LEU A 83 -26.84 11.48 11.63
N SER A 84 -25.80 12.30 11.54
CA SER A 84 -25.69 13.35 10.52
C SER A 84 -25.68 12.76 9.10
N GLN A 85 -25.96 13.60 8.10
CA GLN A 85 -25.89 13.21 6.70
C GLN A 85 -24.53 12.62 6.31
N ASP A 86 -23.43 13.20 6.81
CA ASP A 86 -22.06 12.75 6.53
C ASP A 86 -21.74 11.41 7.20
N GLN A 87 -22.22 11.19 8.44
CA GLN A 87 -22.08 9.90 9.13
C GLN A 87 -22.84 8.80 8.40
N ARG A 88 -24.10 9.04 8.01
CA ARG A 88 -24.87 8.07 7.22
C ARG A 88 -24.20 7.77 5.89
N TRP A 89 -23.65 8.78 5.22
CA TRP A 89 -22.86 8.57 4.00
C TRP A 89 -21.63 7.71 4.27
N HIS A 90 -20.89 7.95 5.36
CA HIS A 90 -19.71 7.16 5.72
C HIS A 90 -20.05 5.68 5.93
N TYR A 91 -21.07 5.37 6.73
CA TYR A 91 -21.47 3.98 7.00
C TYR A 91 -22.02 3.28 5.76
N ARG A 92 -22.88 3.95 4.99
CA ARG A 92 -23.43 3.41 3.75
C ARG A 92 -22.37 3.10 2.70
N ASN A 93 -21.37 3.97 2.58
CA ASN A 93 -20.35 3.83 1.54
C ASN A 93 -19.08 3.14 2.05
N ARG A 94 -19.08 2.52 3.22
CA ARG A 94 -17.88 1.88 3.80
C ARG A 94 -17.30 0.80 2.90
N ALA A 95 -18.13 -0.14 2.44
CA ALA A 95 -17.70 -1.21 1.53
C ALA A 95 -17.19 -0.63 0.19
N TRP A 96 -17.93 0.30 -0.40
CA TRP A 96 -17.54 0.99 -1.64
C TRP A 96 -16.24 1.80 -1.50
N ASN A 97 -16.07 2.57 -0.42
CA ASN A 97 -14.84 3.33 -0.12
C ASN A 97 -13.66 2.40 0.11
N THR A 98 -13.89 1.26 0.77
CA THR A 98 -12.88 0.21 0.97
C THR A 98 -12.45 -0.36 -0.38
N GLN A 99 -13.40 -0.81 -1.20
CA GLN A 99 -13.12 -1.36 -2.52
C GLN A 99 -12.40 -0.33 -3.42
N ARG A 100 -12.89 0.91 -3.46
CA ARG A 100 -12.24 2.01 -4.20
C ARG A 100 -10.80 2.23 -3.75
N SER A 101 -10.52 2.12 -2.45
CA SER A 101 -9.18 2.26 -1.90
C SER A 101 -8.28 1.08 -2.29
N LEU A 102 -8.81 -0.15 -2.29
CA LEU A 102 -8.12 -1.35 -2.75
C LEU A 102 -7.78 -1.27 -4.24
N ASP A 103 -8.76 -0.94 -5.09
CA ASP A 103 -8.58 -0.78 -6.55
C ASP A 103 -7.53 0.28 -6.87
N ARG A 104 -7.58 1.41 -6.16
CA ARG A 104 -6.59 2.48 -6.29
C ARG A 104 -5.18 1.98 -5.94
N ARG A 105 -5.04 1.26 -4.82
CA ARG A 105 -3.74 0.70 -4.39
C ARG A 105 -3.22 -0.32 -5.39
N GLN A 106 -4.09 -1.18 -5.93
CA GLN A 106 -3.73 -2.14 -6.97
C GLN A 106 -3.21 -1.43 -8.23
N LYS A 107 -3.95 -0.46 -8.77
CA LYS A 107 -3.54 0.32 -9.95
C LYS A 107 -2.20 1.03 -9.76
N LEU A 108 -1.93 1.55 -8.56
CA LEU A 108 -0.64 2.18 -8.25
C LEU A 108 0.51 1.16 -8.17
N ARG A 109 0.27 -0.05 -7.64
CA ARG A 109 1.28 -1.13 -7.63
C ARG A 109 1.60 -1.62 -9.04
N GLU A 110 0.58 -1.81 -9.88
CA GLU A 110 0.74 -2.15 -11.29
C GLU A 110 1.53 -1.08 -12.03
N TRP A 111 1.20 0.20 -11.82
CA TRP A 111 1.96 1.30 -12.40
C TRP A 111 3.43 1.32 -11.93
N LEU A 112 3.72 1.08 -10.64
CA LEU A 112 5.09 0.98 -10.15
C LEU A 112 5.85 -0.21 -10.75
N ARG A 113 5.18 -1.36 -10.94
CA ARG A 113 5.75 -2.53 -11.62
C ARG A 113 6.15 -2.19 -13.06
N GLU A 114 5.31 -1.43 -13.76
CA GLU A 114 5.58 -0.96 -15.12
C GLU A 114 6.73 0.05 -15.16
N VAL A 115 6.81 0.96 -14.19
CA VAL A 115 7.95 1.89 -14.05
C VAL A 115 9.26 1.12 -13.87
N LYS A 116 9.27 0.05 -13.05
CA LYS A 116 10.45 -0.81 -12.88
C LYS A 116 10.86 -1.49 -14.19
N ARG A 117 9.89 -2.03 -14.93
CA ARG A 117 10.12 -2.70 -16.23
C ARG A 117 10.76 -1.77 -17.27
N ASN A 118 10.31 -0.51 -17.32
CA ASN A 118 10.71 0.44 -18.35
C ASN A 118 11.97 1.26 -18.03
N ARG A 119 12.58 1.08 -16.86
CA ARG A 119 13.75 1.85 -16.41
C ARG A 119 15.10 1.15 -16.65
N GLY A 120 15.13 0.06 -17.41
CA GLY A 120 16.38 -0.58 -17.85
C GLY A 120 17.02 -1.57 -16.87
N GLY A 121 16.32 -1.95 -15.80
CA GLY A 121 16.78 -2.95 -14.83
C GLY A 121 17.73 -2.40 -13.76
N CYS A 122 18.44 -3.31 -13.10
CA CYS A 122 19.38 -3.02 -12.03
C CYS A 122 20.60 -2.27 -12.56
N ARG A 123 20.93 -1.13 -11.94
CA ARG A 123 22.10 -0.30 -12.27
C ARG A 123 23.43 -1.06 -12.22
N GLU A 124 23.55 -2.03 -11.31
CA GLU A 124 24.82 -2.74 -11.05
C GLU A 124 25.00 -4.02 -11.88
N CYS A 125 23.94 -4.78 -12.13
CA CYS A 125 24.06 -6.12 -12.74
C CYS A 125 23.08 -6.40 -13.89
N GLY A 126 22.19 -5.46 -14.24
CA GLY A 126 21.26 -5.61 -15.35
C GLY A 126 20.06 -6.54 -15.12
N GLU A 127 19.88 -7.13 -13.93
CA GLU A 127 18.65 -7.86 -13.59
C GLU A 127 17.42 -6.99 -13.91
N SER A 128 16.44 -7.55 -14.61
CA SER A 128 15.35 -6.80 -15.22
C SER A 128 13.97 -7.21 -14.72
N ASP A 129 13.88 -8.30 -13.95
CA ASP A 129 12.61 -8.75 -13.37
C ASP A 129 12.08 -7.72 -12.34
N PRO A 130 10.92 -7.09 -12.58
CA PRO A 130 10.34 -6.12 -11.66
C PRO A 130 10.07 -6.64 -10.24
N GLN A 131 9.93 -7.97 -10.06
CA GLN A 131 9.77 -8.59 -8.73
C GLN A 131 11.07 -8.54 -7.93
N CYS A 132 12.22 -8.61 -8.60
CA CYS A 132 13.53 -8.53 -7.98
C CYS A 132 14.03 -7.10 -7.80
N LEU A 133 13.45 -6.11 -8.47
CA LEU A 133 13.92 -4.72 -8.44
C LEU A 133 13.33 -3.91 -7.28
N ASP A 134 14.16 -3.07 -6.66
CA ASP A 134 13.81 -2.08 -5.64
C ASP A 134 14.25 -0.67 -6.08
N PHE A 135 13.55 0.32 -5.56
CA PHE A 135 13.95 1.72 -5.68
C PHE A 135 14.95 2.06 -4.57
N HIS A 136 16.18 2.35 -4.95
CA HIS A 136 17.25 2.77 -4.05
C HIS A 136 17.48 4.27 -4.18
N HIS A 137 17.31 5.02 -3.10
CA HIS A 137 17.55 6.47 -3.09
C HIS A 137 19.03 6.79 -3.25
N ARG A 138 19.38 7.63 -4.22
CA ARG A 138 20.77 8.09 -4.43
C ARG A 138 21.33 8.85 -3.24
N ASN A 139 20.48 9.62 -2.57
CA ASN A 139 20.79 10.29 -1.32
C ASN A 139 19.69 9.99 -0.29
N ALA A 140 20.03 9.24 0.75
CA ALA A 140 19.08 8.86 1.79
C ALA A 140 18.54 10.05 2.60
N ALA A 141 19.24 11.20 2.62
CA ALA A 141 18.79 12.41 3.31
C ALA A 141 17.72 13.19 2.52
N GLU A 142 17.57 12.93 1.21
CA GLU A 142 16.62 13.63 0.33
C GLU A 142 15.28 12.89 0.17
N LYS A 143 15.16 11.68 0.75
CA LYS A 143 13.94 10.89 0.68
C LYS A 143 12.87 11.44 1.62
N ASP A 144 11.66 11.55 1.11
CA ASP A 144 10.50 11.80 1.97
C ASP A 144 10.04 10.49 2.63
N LEU A 145 10.03 9.41 1.85
CA LEU A 145 9.57 8.08 2.28
C LEU A 145 10.10 7.00 1.33
N ASP A 146 10.34 5.80 1.85
CA ASP A 146 10.65 4.64 1.01
C ASP A 146 9.51 4.41 -0.01
N VAL A 147 9.85 4.26 -1.31
CA VAL A 147 8.84 4.14 -2.37
C VAL A 147 7.84 3.00 -2.10
N ASN A 148 8.31 1.89 -1.50
CA ASN A 148 7.48 0.74 -1.13
C ASN A 148 6.38 1.07 -0.11
N LYS A 149 6.54 2.13 0.68
CA LYS A 149 5.57 2.60 1.69
C LYS A 149 4.59 3.63 1.13
N THR A 150 4.89 4.27 0.00
CA THR A 150 4.08 5.40 -0.52
C THR A 150 2.63 5.03 -0.86
N VAL A 151 2.39 3.84 -1.43
CA VAL A 151 1.05 3.38 -1.81
C VAL A 151 0.16 3.09 -0.59
N PRO A 152 0.59 2.31 0.42
CA PRO A 152 -0.14 2.16 1.68
C PRO A 152 -0.46 3.49 2.36
N PHE A 153 0.48 4.43 2.35
CA PHE A 153 0.33 5.78 2.92
C PHE A 153 -0.54 6.73 2.07
N GLY A 154 -1.13 6.25 0.98
CA GLY A 154 -2.15 6.98 0.24
C GLY A 154 -1.61 8.12 -0.66
N TRP A 155 -0.32 8.15 -0.96
CA TRP A 155 0.26 9.21 -1.79
C TRP A 155 -0.35 9.28 -3.19
N SER A 156 -0.44 10.50 -3.74
CA SER A 156 -0.86 10.71 -5.13
C SER A 156 0.18 10.15 -6.10
N ARG A 157 -0.24 9.77 -7.31
CA ARG A 157 0.66 9.24 -8.34
C ARG A 157 1.81 10.20 -8.65
N ASP A 158 1.53 11.50 -8.72
CA ASP A 158 2.56 12.52 -9.04
C ASP A 158 3.59 12.66 -7.92
N ARG A 159 3.15 12.58 -6.66
CA ARG A 159 4.06 12.58 -5.51
C ARG A 159 4.94 11.33 -5.50
N ILE A 160 4.37 10.16 -5.80
CA ILE A 160 5.14 8.93 -5.92
C ILE A 160 6.16 9.05 -7.05
N ARG A 161 5.78 9.62 -8.20
CA ARG A 161 6.69 9.85 -9.32
C ARG A 161 7.88 10.74 -8.92
N ALA A 162 7.61 11.87 -8.28
CA ALA A 162 8.66 12.78 -7.81
C ALA A 162 9.65 12.09 -6.86
N GLU A 163 9.18 11.19 -6.00
CA GLU A 163 10.05 10.39 -5.13
C GLU A 163 10.85 9.34 -5.90
N VAL A 164 10.19 8.64 -6.81
CA VAL A 164 10.80 7.63 -7.70
C VAL A 164 11.89 8.24 -8.58
N ASP A 165 11.78 9.51 -8.96
CA ASP A 165 12.79 10.23 -9.75
C ASP A 165 14.08 10.48 -8.96
N LYS A 166 14.07 10.39 -7.63
CA LYS A 166 15.27 10.46 -6.76
C LYS A 166 16.00 9.11 -6.63
N CYS A 167 15.41 8.03 -7.16
CA CYS A 167 15.90 6.68 -6.98
C CYS A 167 16.56 6.12 -8.24
N ASP A 168 17.57 5.26 -8.02
CA ASP A 168 18.05 4.29 -9.00
C ASP A 168 17.34 2.95 -8.77
N LEU A 169 17.37 2.08 -9.77
CA LEU A 169 16.88 0.70 -9.61
C LEU A 169 18.04 -0.23 -9.28
N LEU A 170 17.88 -0.99 -8.21
CA LEU A 170 18.77 -2.07 -7.83
C LEU A 170 17.98 -3.36 -7.66
N CYS A 171 18.51 -4.49 -8.09
CA CYS A 171 17.92 -5.78 -7.73
C CYS A 171 18.14 -6.04 -6.24
N ALA A 172 17.32 -6.89 -5.64
CA ALA A 172 17.35 -7.16 -4.20
C ALA A 172 18.74 -7.61 -3.74
N ASN A 173 19.42 -8.46 -4.51
CA ASN A 173 20.80 -8.88 -4.23
C ASN A 173 21.80 -7.71 -4.22
N CYS A 174 21.74 -6.78 -5.17
CA CYS A 174 22.64 -5.62 -5.21
C CYS A 174 22.25 -4.58 -4.16
N HIS A 175 20.96 -4.38 -3.95
CA HIS A 175 20.42 -3.48 -2.93
C HIS A 175 20.80 -3.93 -1.51
N THR A 176 20.78 -5.24 -1.25
CA THR A 176 21.24 -5.81 0.01
C THR A 176 22.73 -5.55 0.24
N LEU A 177 23.58 -5.60 -0.79
CA LEU A 177 24.99 -5.22 -0.62
C LEU A 177 25.16 -3.73 -0.30
N GLU A 178 24.42 -2.87 -0.98
CA GLU A 178 24.49 -1.42 -0.77
C GLU A 178 24.11 -1.03 0.67
N HIS A 179 23.12 -1.73 1.25
CA HIS A 179 22.72 -1.57 2.64
C HIS A 179 23.43 -2.51 3.60
N SER A 180 24.32 -3.37 3.11
CA SER A 180 25.10 -4.22 4.00
C SER A 180 26.16 -3.34 4.66
N ASP A 181 25.89 -2.95 5.90
CA ASP A 181 26.97 -2.62 6.81
C ASP A 181 27.74 -3.92 7.01
N ARG A 182 28.76 -4.20 6.17
CA ARG A 182 29.79 -5.24 6.41
C ARG A 182 30.58 -5.02 7.71
N HIS A 183 30.06 -4.19 8.61
CA HIS A 183 30.72 -3.53 9.72
C HIS A 183 30.02 -3.74 11.06
N THR A 184 28.69 -3.84 11.18
CA THR A 184 28.07 -3.72 12.53
C THR A 184 28.20 -4.92 13.47
N TRP A 185 28.23 -6.17 12.97
CA TRP A 185 28.50 -7.35 13.82
C TRP A 185 29.77 -8.09 13.45
N THR A 186 30.27 -7.91 12.23
CA THR A 186 31.55 -8.43 11.74
C THR A 186 32.74 -7.73 12.40
N GLU A 187 32.63 -6.46 12.78
CA GLU A 187 33.67 -5.76 13.59
C GLU A 187 33.88 -6.40 14.97
N ARG A 188 32.86 -7.11 15.49
CA ARG A 188 32.92 -7.83 16.77
C ARG A 188 33.45 -9.26 16.64
N ILE A 189 33.62 -9.73 15.41
CA ILE A 189 34.11 -11.08 15.13
C ILE A 189 35.58 -10.95 14.71
N PRO A 190 36.47 -11.78 15.26
CA PRO A 190 37.88 -11.79 14.89
C PRO A 190 38.09 -11.84 13.36
N ASN A 191 38.94 -10.95 12.83
CA ASN A 191 39.16 -10.81 11.38
C ASN A 191 39.75 -12.08 10.75
N ASP A 192 40.42 -12.93 11.53
CA ASP A 192 40.88 -14.26 11.14
C ASP A 192 39.73 -15.27 10.94
N LEU A 193 38.52 -14.99 11.41
CA LEU A 193 37.32 -15.81 11.17
C LEU A 193 36.43 -15.28 10.03
N LEU A 194 36.67 -14.04 9.56
CA LEU A 194 35.83 -13.34 8.59
C LEU A 194 36.55 -12.74 7.38
N GLY A 195 37.88 -12.59 7.42
CA GLY A 195 38.64 -11.92 6.37
C GLY A 195 38.36 -12.53 5.01
N ASP A 196 38.44 -11.71 3.95
CA ASP A 196 38.00 -11.97 2.56
C ASP A 196 38.60 -13.22 1.85
N GLY A 197 39.22 -14.13 2.59
CA GLY A 197 39.69 -15.44 2.11
C GLY A 197 39.79 -16.53 3.17
N VAL A 198 39.33 -16.34 4.42
CA VAL A 198 39.35 -17.44 5.40
C VAL A 198 38.09 -18.30 5.25
N GLU A 199 38.27 -19.52 4.76
CA GLU A 199 37.29 -20.58 4.88
C GLU A 199 37.31 -21.15 6.29
N LEU A 200 36.23 -20.89 7.04
CA LEU A 200 35.98 -21.62 8.28
C LEU A 200 35.97 -23.12 7.95
N SER A 201 36.91 -23.85 8.54
CA SER A 201 36.95 -25.30 8.34
C SER A 201 35.67 -25.95 8.88
N ARG A 202 35.35 -27.15 8.40
CA ARG A 202 34.24 -27.96 8.95
C ARG A 202 34.34 -28.13 10.48
N SER A 203 35.57 -28.17 11.00
CA SER A 203 35.85 -28.25 12.44
C SER A 203 35.48 -26.95 13.15
N ASP A 204 35.88 -25.80 12.60
CA ASP A 204 35.61 -24.49 13.21
C ASP A 204 34.12 -24.17 13.19
N ARG A 205 33.42 -24.52 12.11
CA ARG A 205 31.95 -24.43 12.07
C ARG A 205 31.31 -25.30 13.16
N ARG A 206 31.81 -26.52 13.38
CA ARG A 206 31.29 -27.37 14.47
C ARG A 206 31.59 -26.78 15.85
N LYS A 207 32.75 -26.14 16.03
CA LYS A 207 33.10 -25.45 17.29
C LYS A 207 32.16 -24.28 17.58
N LEU A 208 31.71 -23.52 16.57
CA LEU A 208 30.78 -22.40 16.78
C LEU A 208 29.48 -22.80 17.49
N LEU A 209 29.06 -24.06 17.38
CA LEU A 209 27.87 -24.56 18.09
C LEU A 209 28.09 -24.76 19.60
N GLN A 210 29.34 -24.80 20.05
CA GLN A 210 29.72 -25.03 21.45
C GLN A 210 29.76 -23.72 22.26
N PRO A 211 29.36 -23.73 23.54
CA PRO A 211 29.48 -22.57 24.43
C PRO A 211 30.92 -22.04 24.50
N GLY A 212 31.08 -20.71 24.49
CA GLY A 212 32.37 -20.03 24.64
C GLY A 212 33.34 -20.13 23.44
N ALA A 213 32.92 -20.73 22.32
CA ALA A 213 33.78 -20.86 21.15
C ALA A 213 34.27 -19.49 20.66
N PHE A 214 35.59 -19.38 20.46
CA PHE A 214 36.27 -18.15 20.02
C PHE A 214 36.02 -16.92 20.91
N GLY A 215 35.60 -17.12 22.18
CA GLY A 215 35.26 -16.01 23.08
C GLY A 215 34.02 -15.23 22.66
N LEU A 216 33.20 -15.78 21.75
CA LEU A 216 32.03 -15.11 21.19
C LEU A 216 30.76 -15.43 21.98
N GLU A 217 29.89 -14.42 22.09
CA GLU A 217 28.54 -14.57 22.60
C GLU A 217 27.73 -15.56 21.74
N LYS A 218 26.70 -16.18 22.34
CA LYS A 218 25.86 -17.18 21.64
C LYS A 218 25.28 -16.64 20.33
N ALA A 219 24.75 -15.41 20.35
CA ALA A 219 24.15 -14.81 19.16
C ALA A 219 25.18 -14.63 18.03
N ASP A 220 26.39 -14.15 18.35
CA ASP A 220 27.43 -13.91 17.35
C ASP A 220 28.00 -15.22 16.81
N ARG A 221 28.16 -16.25 17.65
CA ARG A 221 28.52 -17.61 17.20
C ARG A 221 27.50 -18.17 16.23
N LEU A 222 26.21 -18.04 16.53
CA LEU A 222 25.14 -18.55 15.67
C LEU A 222 25.04 -17.76 14.36
N ARG A 223 25.21 -16.43 14.38
CA ARG A 223 25.28 -15.60 13.16
C ARG A 223 26.45 -16.01 12.26
N LEU A 224 27.64 -16.22 12.84
CA LEU A 224 28.81 -16.67 12.10
C LEU A 224 28.62 -18.09 11.56
N TRP A 225 27.99 -18.97 12.34
CA TRP A 225 27.65 -20.31 11.90
C TRP A 225 26.67 -20.29 10.72
N THR A 226 25.60 -19.49 10.79
CA THR A 226 24.62 -19.38 9.69
C THR A 226 25.25 -18.77 8.45
N TYR A 227 26.09 -17.75 8.60
CA TYR A 227 26.83 -17.14 7.50
C TYR A 227 27.71 -18.18 6.78
N ALA A 228 28.49 -18.95 7.54
CA ALA A 228 29.33 -20.02 7.00
C ALA A 228 28.50 -21.15 6.35
N TYR A 229 27.37 -21.51 6.96
CA TYR A 229 26.44 -22.49 6.43
C TYR A 229 25.87 -22.05 5.08
N GLN A 230 25.37 -20.82 4.99
CA GLN A 230 24.84 -20.25 3.75
C GLN A 230 25.91 -20.21 2.65
N ARG A 231 27.17 -19.87 2.98
CA ARG A 231 28.27 -19.91 2.02
C ARG A 231 28.54 -21.29 1.45
N GLU A 232 28.53 -22.32 2.29
CA GLU A 232 28.77 -23.70 1.87
C GLU A 232 27.61 -24.26 1.05
N VAL A 233 26.37 -23.94 1.42
CA VAL A 233 25.17 -24.44 0.72
C VAL A 233 24.92 -23.69 -0.59
N GLY A 234 25.14 -22.37 -0.62
CA GLY A 234 24.81 -21.52 -1.76
C GLY A 234 23.30 -21.38 -1.98
N CYS A 235 22.91 -20.66 -3.03
CA CYS A 235 21.51 -20.58 -3.44
C CYS A 235 21.08 -21.86 -4.17
N ARG A 236 19.92 -22.43 -3.82
CA ARG A 236 19.33 -23.61 -4.50
C ARG A 236 19.08 -23.38 -6.00
N GLU A 237 18.71 -22.16 -6.37
CA GLU A 237 18.24 -21.80 -7.72
C GLU A 237 19.31 -21.20 -8.64
N CYS A 238 20.46 -20.78 -8.10
CA CYS A 238 21.50 -20.13 -8.91
C CYS A 238 22.87 -20.21 -8.24
N ASP A 239 23.94 -20.02 -9.01
CA ASP A 239 25.33 -20.14 -8.54
C ASP A 239 25.85 -18.95 -7.69
N LEU A 240 24.96 -18.20 -7.02
CA LEU A 240 25.38 -17.09 -6.15
C LEU A 240 25.85 -17.64 -4.79
N PRO A 241 27.13 -17.50 -4.42
CA PRO A 241 27.66 -18.08 -3.17
C PRO A 241 27.75 -17.06 -2.02
N ASP A 242 27.43 -15.78 -2.30
CA ASP A 242 27.65 -14.65 -1.40
C ASP A 242 26.62 -14.63 -0.25
N PRO A 243 27.01 -14.97 1.00
CA PRO A 243 26.06 -15.15 2.09
C PRO A 243 25.32 -13.87 2.48
N VAL A 244 25.87 -12.70 2.19
CA VAL A 244 25.20 -11.40 2.43
C VAL A 244 23.91 -11.31 1.62
N ARG A 245 23.86 -11.99 0.47
CA ARG A 245 22.73 -12.03 -0.43
C ARG A 245 21.89 -13.29 -0.28
N LEU A 246 22.22 -14.18 0.66
CA LEU A 246 21.51 -15.44 0.89
C LEU A 246 20.58 -15.32 2.11
N GLN A 247 19.44 -15.99 2.04
CA GLN A 247 18.41 -16.03 3.09
C GLN A 247 17.87 -17.45 3.24
N PHE A 248 17.37 -17.76 4.43
CA PHE A 248 16.65 -19.00 4.70
C PHE A 248 15.20 -18.88 4.25
N HIS A 249 14.81 -19.73 3.31
CA HIS A 249 13.46 -19.88 2.81
C HIS A 249 12.81 -21.09 3.46
N HIS A 250 11.68 -20.92 4.14
CA HIS A 250 10.91 -22.06 4.65
C HIS A 250 10.06 -22.62 3.51
N THR A 251 10.13 -23.92 3.29
CA THR A 251 9.36 -24.61 2.24
C THR A 251 7.91 -24.88 2.64
N ASP A 252 7.65 -24.91 3.95
CA ASP A 252 6.35 -25.21 4.54
C ASP A 252 5.98 -24.16 5.60
N ASP A 253 4.69 -24.09 5.95
CA ASP A 253 4.18 -23.16 6.97
C ASP A 253 4.35 -23.68 8.42
N ASP A 254 5.23 -24.65 8.64
CA ASP A 254 5.50 -25.25 9.94
C ASP A 254 6.58 -24.52 10.74
N LYS A 255 6.96 -23.31 10.29
CA LYS A 255 7.97 -22.47 10.93
C LYS A 255 7.51 -22.01 12.31
N THR A 256 8.42 -22.00 13.27
CA THR A 256 8.19 -21.39 14.58
C THR A 256 8.45 -19.88 14.53
N ALA A 257 9.56 -19.49 13.89
CA ALA A 257 9.99 -18.11 13.71
C ALA A 257 11.13 -18.07 12.67
N THR A 258 11.50 -16.91 12.14
CA THR A 258 12.68 -16.89 11.25
C THR A 258 13.95 -17.24 12.03
N VAL A 259 14.95 -17.84 11.34
CA VAL A 259 16.25 -18.16 11.95
C VAL A 259 16.89 -16.92 12.59
N ALA A 260 16.75 -15.74 11.97
CA ALA A 260 17.24 -14.48 12.51
C ALA A 260 16.52 -14.08 13.81
N ASP A 261 15.20 -14.21 13.85
CA ASP A 261 14.40 -13.91 15.04
C ASP A 261 14.74 -14.87 16.20
N LEU A 262 14.92 -16.16 15.92
CA LEU A 262 15.33 -17.14 16.94
C LEU A 262 16.70 -16.77 17.56
N ILE A 263 17.65 -16.34 16.74
CA ILE A 263 18.96 -15.89 17.23
C ILE A 263 18.82 -14.61 18.07
N GLY A 264 18.05 -13.64 17.59
CA GLY A 264 17.78 -12.39 18.31
C GLY A 264 17.06 -12.60 19.65
N ALA A 265 16.11 -13.53 19.69
CA ALA A 265 15.39 -13.95 20.89
C ALA A 265 16.21 -14.87 21.81
N SER A 266 17.50 -15.10 21.51
CA SER A 266 18.38 -15.95 22.31
C SER A 266 17.86 -17.38 22.50
N ALA A 267 17.24 -17.97 21.47
CA ALA A 267 16.81 -19.38 21.46
C ALA A 267 17.99 -20.36 21.70
N SER A 268 17.68 -21.63 21.98
CA SER A 268 18.73 -22.63 22.14
C SER A 268 19.41 -22.94 20.79
N THR A 269 20.69 -23.33 20.81
CA THR A 269 21.41 -23.75 19.60
C THR A 269 20.64 -24.86 18.86
N ASN A 270 20.03 -25.78 19.59
CA ASN A 270 19.28 -26.90 19.02
C ASN A 270 18.00 -26.45 18.32
N ASP A 271 17.30 -25.45 18.85
CA ASP A 271 16.08 -24.93 18.23
C ASP A 271 16.40 -24.20 16.93
N VAL A 272 17.47 -23.37 16.93
CA VAL A 272 17.96 -22.72 15.71
C VAL A 272 18.34 -23.74 14.64
N LEU A 273 19.08 -24.80 15.01
CA LEU A 273 19.45 -25.86 14.08
C LEU A 273 18.24 -26.67 13.58
N ARG A 274 17.22 -26.87 14.42
CA ARG A 274 15.97 -27.53 14.02
C ARG A 274 15.23 -26.69 12.99
N GLU A 275 15.17 -25.38 13.18
CA GLU A 275 14.52 -24.47 12.25
C GLU A 275 15.28 -24.37 10.92
N VAL A 276 16.62 -24.28 10.95
CA VAL A 276 17.44 -24.26 9.73
C VAL A 276 17.22 -25.52 8.87
N LYS A 277 16.97 -26.69 9.47
CA LYS A 277 16.69 -27.93 8.72
C LYS A 277 15.39 -27.91 7.94
N LYS A 278 14.47 -27.00 8.26
CA LYS A 278 13.21 -26.78 7.53
C LYS A 278 13.36 -25.75 6.40
N CYS A 279 14.58 -25.21 6.25
CA CYS A 279 14.85 -24.14 5.32
C CYS A 279 15.70 -24.62 4.15
N GLU A 280 15.44 -24.05 3.00
CA GLU A 280 16.37 -24.00 1.88
C GLU A 280 17.10 -22.65 1.88
N VAL A 281 18.27 -22.61 1.26
CA VAL A 281 19.03 -21.37 1.12
C VAL A 281 18.78 -20.80 -0.28
N LEU A 282 18.26 -19.58 -0.35
CA LEU A 282 17.99 -18.87 -1.59
C LEU A 282 18.65 -17.49 -1.57
N CYS A 283 19.11 -17.00 -2.72
CA CYS A 283 19.46 -15.59 -2.82
C CYS A 283 18.20 -14.70 -2.73
N VAL A 284 18.36 -13.44 -2.35
CA VAL A 284 17.22 -12.52 -2.16
C VAL A 284 16.37 -12.40 -3.42
N ASN A 285 16.98 -12.41 -4.61
CA ASN A 285 16.24 -12.40 -5.88
C ASN A 285 15.40 -13.68 -6.07
N CYS A 286 16.02 -14.87 -5.96
CA CYS A 286 15.32 -16.15 -6.12
C CYS A 286 14.23 -16.34 -5.05
N HIS A 287 14.50 -15.94 -3.80
CA HIS A 287 13.53 -15.96 -2.72
C HIS A 287 12.27 -15.15 -3.07
N ARG A 288 12.41 -13.97 -3.70
CA ARG A 288 11.26 -13.16 -4.15
C ARG A 288 10.48 -13.82 -5.28
N LYS A 289 11.16 -14.50 -6.20
CA LYS A 289 10.51 -15.21 -7.31
C LYS A 289 9.67 -16.38 -6.80
N GLU A 290 10.14 -17.12 -5.80
CA GLU A 290 9.35 -18.17 -5.15
C GLU A 290 8.06 -17.65 -4.53
N HIS A 291 8.13 -16.60 -3.69
CA HIS A 291 6.92 -15.99 -3.10
C HIS A 291 5.96 -15.41 -4.13
N SER A 292 6.46 -14.97 -5.27
CA SER A 292 5.62 -14.44 -6.34
C SER A 292 4.92 -15.54 -7.12
N SER A 293 5.59 -16.68 -7.33
CA SER A 293 5.05 -17.83 -8.08
C SER A 293 3.94 -18.52 -7.29
N SER A 294 4.08 -18.64 -5.97
CA SER A 294 3.06 -19.25 -5.09
C SER A 294 1.77 -18.45 -4.94
N LEU A 295 1.74 -17.19 -5.39
CA LEU A 295 0.52 -16.36 -5.40
C LEU A 295 -0.26 -16.46 -6.72
N GLU A 296 0.35 -17.03 -7.76
CA GLU A 296 -0.26 -17.20 -9.09
C GLU A 296 -0.77 -18.64 -9.34
N SER A 297 -0.44 -19.59 -8.46
CA SER A 297 -0.89 -21.00 -8.45
C SER A 297 -2.07 -21.25 -7.53
#